data_AF-A0A8H5ZYE6-F1
#
_entry.id   AF-A0A8H5ZYE6-F1
#
_cell.length_a   1.000
_cell.length_b   1.000
_cell.length_c   1.000
_cell.angle_alpha   90.00
_cell.angle_beta   90.00
_cell.angle_gamma   90.00
#
_symmetry.space_group_name_H-M   'P 1'
#
loop_
_entity.id
_entity.type
_entity.pdbx_description
1 polymer ?
#
loop_
_entity_poly.entity_id
_entity_poly.type
_entity_poly.pdbx_seq_one_letter_code
_entity_poly.pdbx_strand_id
1 'polypeptide(L)'
;MVSPQVTNLAIIVVAMQLAKKIPFDDPDVLLIVRGMYVFSNVLILGIYLYTQSKIKSKKDMTTLKYVEPAPLGSNEEPRPVTTTNNEYDQQQLRQLFKGQLMGVGM
;
A
#
# COMPACT_ATOMS: atom_id res chain seq x y z
N MET A 1 20.07 10.82 -11.20
CA MET A 1 19.05 9.93 -10.61
C MET A 1 18.15 9.48 -11.75
N VAL A 2 17.99 8.17 -11.97
CA VAL A 2 17.11 7.67 -13.03
C VAL A 2 15.70 8.18 -12.78
N SER A 3 15.02 8.69 -13.80
CA SER A 3 13.69 9.28 -13.60
C SER A 3 12.71 8.20 -13.10
N PRO A 4 11.76 8.55 -12.21
CA PRO A 4 10.78 7.59 -11.71
C PRO A 4 9.99 6.88 -12.83
N GLN A 5 9.76 7.57 -13.96
CA GLN A 5 9.12 6.96 -15.11
C GLN A 5 9.97 5.85 -15.73
N VAL A 6 11.29 6.08 -15.90
CA VAL A 6 12.21 5.09 -16.47
C VAL A 6 12.36 3.89 -15.54
N THR A 7 12.44 4.11 -14.23
CA THR A 7 12.49 3.02 -13.25
C THR A 7 11.22 2.17 -13.27
N ASN A 8 10.03 2.79 -13.31
CA ASN A 8 8.76 2.06 -13.39
C ASN A 8 8.67 1.22 -14.67
N LEU A 9 9.05 1.78 -15.82
CA LEU A 9 9.07 1.05 -17.09
C LEU A 9 10.05 -0.11 -17.05
N ALA A 10 11.26 0.10 -16.52
CA ALA A 10 12.25 -0.96 -16.38
C ALA A 10 11.73 -2.12 -15.53
N ILE A 11 11.07 -1.83 -14.41
CA ILE A 11 10.47 -2.85 -13.53
C ILE A 11 9.39 -3.64 -14.28
N ILE A 12 8.48 -2.97 -14.99
CA ILE A 12 7.40 -3.64 -15.74
C ILE A 12 7.97 -4.54 -16.82
N VAL A 13 8.96 -4.06 -17.58
CA VAL A 13 9.60 -4.83 -18.64
C VAL A 13 10.29 -6.06 -18.07
N VAL A 14 11.05 -5.92 -16.99
CA VAL A 14 11.71 -7.07 -16.33
C VAL A 14 10.67 -8.06 -15.79
N ALA A 15 9.64 -7.58 -15.12
CA ALA A 15 8.57 -8.42 -14.58
C ALA A 15 7.85 -9.21 -15.68
N MET A 16 7.59 -8.60 -16.84
CA MET A 16 6.97 -9.28 -17.97
C MET A 16 7.86 -10.39 -18.54
N GLN A 17 9.17 -10.18 -18.61
CA GLN A 17 10.10 -11.22 -19.08
C GLN A 17 10.18 -12.39 -18.10
N LEU A 18 10.09 -12.14 -16.80
CA LEU A 18 10.04 -13.19 -15.78
C LEU A 18 8.71 -13.95 -15.83
N ALA A 19 7.59 -13.25 -16.02
CA ALA A 19 6.27 -13.87 -16.12
C ALA A 19 6.18 -14.87 -17.29
N LYS A 20 6.76 -14.54 -18.44
CA LYS A 20 6.78 -15.45 -19.61
C LYS A 20 7.52 -16.77 -19.37
N LYS A 21 8.37 -16.85 -18.35
CA LYS A 21 9.10 -18.07 -17.99
C LYS A 21 8.32 -19.01 -17.07
N ILE A 22 7.17 -18.56 -16.55
CA ILE A 22 6.34 -19.37 -15.64
C ILE A 22 5.36 -20.18 -16.49
N PRO A 23 5.34 -21.53 -16.36
CA PRO A 23 4.40 -22.37 -17.09
C PRO A 23 3.02 -22.27 -16.43
N PHE A 24 2.21 -21.31 -16.88
CA PHE A 24 0.84 -21.11 -16.36
C PHE A 24 -0.18 -22.13 -16.88
N ASP A 25 0.20 -22.94 -17.86
CA ASP A 25 -0.63 -24.01 -18.41
C ASP A 25 -0.69 -25.24 -17.49
N ASP A 26 0.29 -25.41 -16.60
CA ASP A 26 0.32 -26.49 -15.62
C ASP A 26 -0.70 -26.21 -14.49
N PRO A 27 -1.69 -27.09 -14.26
CA PRO A 27 -2.72 -26.88 -13.25
C PRO A 27 -2.17 -26.70 -11.82
N ASP A 28 -1.07 -27.40 -11.50
CA ASP A 28 -0.41 -27.31 -10.19
C ASP A 28 0.27 -25.96 -9.98
N VAL A 29 0.96 -25.45 -11.00
CA VAL A 29 1.61 -24.13 -10.95
C VAL A 29 0.55 -23.03 -10.82
N LEU A 30 -0.55 -23.15 -11.55
CA LEU A 30 -1.68 -22.23 -11.44
C LEU A 30 -2.30 -22.23 -10.03
N LEU A 31 -2.45 -23.41 -9.43
CA LEU A 31 -2.96 -23.54 -8.06
C LEU A 31 -2.00 -22.93 -7.04
N ILE A 32 -0.69 -23.15 -7.18
CA ILE A 32 0.35 -22.57 -6.31
C ILE A 32 0.34 -21.05 -6.41
N VAL A 33 0.26 -20.48 -7.61
CA VAL A 33 0.22 -19.02 -7.81
C VAL A 33 -1.03 -18.42 -7.17
N ARG A 34 -2.20 -19.06 -7.33
CA ARG A 34 -3.44 -18.65 -6.66
C ARG A 34 -3.31 -18.74 -5.14
N GLY A 35 -2.72 -19.82 -4.64
CA GLY A 35 -2.43 -20.00 -3.22
C GLY A 35 -1.52 -18.90 -2.66
N MET A 36 -0.45 -18.55 -3.39
CA MET A 36 0.44 -17.44 -3.03
C MET A 36 -0.28 -16.10 -3.03
N TYR A 37 -1.18 -15.85 -3.99
CA TYR A 37 -1.97 -14.62 -4.00
C TYR A 37 -2.87 -14.51 -2.76
N VAL A 38 -3.59 -15.57 -2.42
CA VAL A 38 -4.44 -15.60 -1.21
C VAL A 38 -3.59 -15.46 0.05
N PHE A 39 -2.47 -16.19 0.14
CA PHE A 39 -1.54 -16.10 1.26
C PHE A 39 -0.98 -14.67 1.43
N SER A 40 -0.62 -14.01 0.34
CA SER A 40 -0.12 -12.63 0.36
C SER A 40 -1.16 -11.66 0.92
N ASN A 41 -2.44 -11.82 0.53
CA ASN A 41 -3.54 -11.01 1.06
C ASN A 41 -3.77 -11.23 2.56
N VAL A 42 -3.73 -12.48 3.01
CA VAL A 42 -3.82 -12.83 4.44
C VAL A 42 -2.65 -12.24 5.22
N LEU A 43 -1.44 -12.30 4.66
CA LEU A 43 -0.24 -11.75 5.27
C LEU A 43 -0.34 -10.22 5.39
N ILE A 44 -0.78 -9.52 4.33
CA ILE A 44 -1.01 -8.07 4.34
C ILE A 44 -2.02 -7.70 5.43
N LEU A 45 -3.14 -8.42 5.50
CA LEU A 45 -4.15 -8.21 6.53
C LEU A 45 -3.56 -8.40 7.93
N GLY A 46 -2.75 -9.44 8.13
CA GLY A 46 -2.04 -9.69 9.39
C GLY A 46 -1.13 -8.53 9.80
N ILE A 47 -0.35 -7.99 8.85
CA ILE A 47 0.51 -6.82 9.09
C ILE A 47 -0.31 -5.59 9.46
N TYR A 48 -1.44 -5.36 8.80
CA TYR A 48 -2.30 -4.21 9.09
C TYR A 48 -2.92 -4.31 10.48
N LEU A 49 -3.40 -5.49 10.87
CA LEU A 49 -3.94 -5.72 12.21
C LEU A 49 -2.86 -5.58 13.29
N TYR A 50 -1.66 -6.11 13.05
CA TYR A 50 -0.53 -5.94 13.95
C TYR A 50 -0.14 -4.48 14.13
N THR A 51 -0.04 -3.74 13.02
CA THR A 51 0.24 -2.30 13.03
C THR A 51 -0.86 -1.53 13.77
N GLN A 52 -2.14 -1.88 13.54
CA GLN A 52 -3.25 -1.28 14.27
C GLN A 52 -3.12 -1.49 15.79
N SER A 53 -2.75 -2.70 16.21
CA SER A 53 -2.55 -3.00 17.62
C SER A 53 -1.41 -2.15 18.20
N LYS A 54 -0.31 -1.99 17.49
CA LYS A 54 0.83 -1.17 17.94
C LYS A 54 0.47 0.31 18.07
N ILE A 55 -0.26 0.87 17.10
CA ILE A 55 -0.73 2.27 17.16
C ILE A 55 -1.63 2.46 18.39
N LYS A 56 -2.61 1.56 18.59
CA LYS A 56 -3.54 1.61 19.73
C LYS A 56 -2.82 1.45 21.07
N SER A 57 -1.84 0.55 21.17
CA SER A 57 -1.05 0.35 22.39
C SER A 57 -0.13 1.52 22.71
N LYS A 58 0.49 2.15 21.70
CA LYS A 58 1.41 3.28 21.91
C LYS A 58 0.66 4.56 22.30
N LYS A 59 -0.54 4.76 21.75
CA LYS A 59 -1.43 5.91 22.00
C LYS A 59 -0.67 7.26 22.04
N ASP A 60 0.11 7.50 21.00
CA ASP A 60 1.00 8.65 20.93
C ASP A 60 0.23 9.94 20.62
N MET A 61 0.03 10.77 21.66
CA MET A 61 -0.73 12.04 21.57
C MET A 61 0.16 13.24 21.22
N THR A 62 1.41 13.01 20.81
CA THR A 62 2.28 14.10 20.36
C THR A 62 1.70 14.78 19.12
N THR A 63 1.72 16.12 19.12
CA THR A 63 1.15 16.93 18.06
C THR A 63 2.02 16.87 16.81
N LEU A 64 1.44 16.47 15.69
CA LEU A 64 2.03 16.47 14.37
C LEU A 64 1.41 17.61 13.55
N LYS A 65 2.27 18.52 13.09
CA LYS A 65 1.90 19.55 12.12
C LYS A 65 2.43 19.11 10.77
N TYR A 66 1.53 18.67 9.90
CA TYR A 66 1.86 18.31 8.54
C TYR A 66 1.11 19.21 7.56
N VAL A 67 1.76 19.48 6.44
CA VAL A 67 1.17 20.22 5.33
C VAL A 67 0.73 19.20 4.31
N GLU A 68 -0.57 19.00 4.17
CA GLU A 68 -1.08 18.16 3.08
C GLU A 68 -0.77 18.86 1.74
N PRO A 69 -0.06 18.21 0.81
CA PRO A 69 0.13 18.78 -0.52
C PRO A 69 -1.23 18.93 -1.19
N ALA A 70 -1.49 20.11 -1.74
CA ALA A 70 -2.76 20.44 -2.39
C ALA A 70 -3.13 19.34 -3.43
N PRO A 71 -4.41 18.94 -3.50
CA PRO A 71 -4.86 18.02 -4.54
C PRO A 71 -4.40 18.50 -5.91
N LEU A 72 -3.77 17.64 -6.70
CA LEU A 72 -3.27 17.96 -8.05
C LEU A 72 -4.41 18.59 -8.88
N GLY A 73 -4.32 19.91 -9.12
CA GLY A 73 -5.34 20.70 -9.83
C GLY A 73 -6.14 21.70 -8.99
N SER A 74 -5.91 21.81 -7.68
CA SER A 74 -6.54 22.82 -6.81
C SER A 74 -5.58 23.97 -6.49
N ASN A 75 -6.07 25.22 -6.60
CA ASN A 75 -5.36 26.45 -6.17
C ASN A 75 -5.53 26.73 -4.65
N GLU A 76 -5.92 25.73 -3.86
CA GLU A 76 -6.10 25.92 -2.41
C GLU A 76 -4.77 25.92 -1.66
N GLU A 77 -4.60 26.92 -0.79
CA GLU A 77 -3.44 27.05 0.08
C GLU A 77 -3.26 25.81 0.99
N PRO A 78 -2.02 25.38 1.25
CA PRO A 78 -1.73 24.20 2.04
C PRO A 78 -2.35 24.32 3.43
N ARG A 79 -3.38 23.51 3.73
CA ARG A 79 -4.04 23.56 5.03
C ARG A 79 -3.11 22.94 6.08
N PRO A 80 -2.69 23.69 7.12
CA PRO A 80 -1.87 23.14 8.19
C PRO A 80 -2.75 22.22 9.05
N VAL A 81 -2.64 20.91 8.83
CA VAL A 81 -3.36 19.93 9.64
C VAL A 81 -2.56 19.75 10.93
N THR A 82 -3.16 20.16 12.04
CA THR A 82 -2.65 19.82 13.38
C THR A 82 -3.40 18.57 13.83
N THR A 83 -2.73 17.44 13.79
CA THR A 83 -3.27 16.14 14.23
C THR A 83 -2.38 15.58 15.33
N THR A 84 -2.82 14.54 16.03
CA THR A 84 -1.90 13.71 16.83
C THR A 84 -1.23 12.65 15.95
N ASN A 85 -0.03 12.20 16.33
CA ASN A 85 0.63 11.07 15.66
C ASN A 85 -0.26 9.83 15.60
N ASN A 86 -1.01 9.56 16.69
CA ASN A 86 -1.99 8.47 16.73
C ASN A 86 -3.09 8.62 15.67
N GLU A 87 -3.74 9.78 15.58
CA GLU A 87 -4.80 10.02 14.60
C GLU A 87 -4.28 9.95 13.16
N TYR A 88 -3.08 10.48 12.91
CA TYR A 88 -2.42 10.39 11.61
C TYR A 88 -2.18 8.93 11.20
N ASP A 89 -1.53 8.14 12.06
CA ASP A 89 -1.23 6.74 11.79
C ASP A 89 -2.52 5.92 11.61
N GLN A 90 -3.57 6.20 12.38
CA GLN A 90 -4.88 5.55 12.21
C GLN A 90 -5.52 5.90 10.87
N GLN A 91 -5.43 7.16 10.43
CA GLN A 91 -5.96 7.59 9.14
C GLN A 91 -5.21 6.96 7.97
N GLN A 92 -3.88 6.95 8.01
CA GLN A 92 -3.03 6.29 7.02
C GLN A 92 -3.35 4.79 6.93
N LEU A 93 -3.49 4.13 8.07
CA LEU A 93 -3.86 2.72 8.11
C LEU A 93 -5.25 2.48 7.49
N ARG A 94 -6.24 3.35 7.75
CA ARG A 94 -7.57 3.26 7.12
C ARG A 94 -7.50 3.42 5.60
N GLN A 95 -6.64 4.30 5.09
CA GLN A 95 -6.44 4.46 3.65
C GLN A 95 -5.85 3.19 3.04
N LEU A 96 -4.87 2.58 3.70
CA LEU A 96 -4.29 1.30 3.29
C LEU A 96 -5.33 0.17 3.28
N PHE A 97 -6.18 0.07 4.31
CA PHE A 97 -7.28 -0.89 4.33
C PHE A 97 -8.24 -0.70 3.14
N LYS A 98 -8.63 0.54 2.85
CA LYS A 98 -9.49 0.83 1.69
C LYS A 98 -8.81 0.47 0.37
N GLY A 99 -7.53 0.80 0.22
CA GLY A 99 -6.74 0.46 -0.97
C GLY A 99 -6.63 -1.06 -1.17
N GLN A 100 -6.39 -1.81 -0.10
CA GLN A 100 -6.35 -3.27 -0.15
C GLN A 100 -7.70 -3.87 -0.54
N LEU A 101 -8.81 -3.38 0.05
CA LEU A 101 -10.15 -3.85 -0.29
C LEU A 101 -10.50 -3.56 -1.75
N MET A 102 -10.13 -2.39 -2.28
CA MET A 102 -10.28 -2.08 -3.70
C MET A 102 -9.41 -2.99 -4.58
N GLY A 103 -8.16 -3.25 -4.18
CA GLY A 103 -7.24 -4.11 -4.95
C GLY A 103 -7.60 -5.60 -4.94
N VAL A 104 -8.37 -6.07 -3.96
CA VAL A 104 -8.91 -7.45 -3.92
C VAL A 104 -10.28 -7.55 -4.59
N GLY A 105 -11.06 -6.47 -4.56
CA GLY A 105 -12.40 -6.41 -5.15
C GLY A 105 -12.44 -6.07 -6.65
N MET A 106 -11.38 -5.48 -7.20
CA MET A 106 -11.16 -5.32 -8.64
C MET A 106 -10.59 -6.60 -9.25
#